data_AF-A0A6A4X2T0-F1
#
_entry.id   AF-A0A6A4X2T0-F1
#
_cell.length_a   1.000
_cell.length_b   1.000
_cell.length_c   1.000
_cell.angle_alpha   90.00
_cell.angle_beta   90.00
_cell.angle_gamma   90.00
#
_symmetry.space_group_name_H-M   'P 1'
#
loop_
_entity.id
_entity.type
_entity.pdbx_description
1 polymer ?
#
loop_
_entity_poly.entity_id
_entity_poly.type
_entity_poly.pdbx_seq_one_letter_code
_entity_poly.pdbx_strand_id
1 'polypeptide(L)'
;MVREICELIGSGIQPVQNLAVLKKVAALAGDEAKKQWGHDAIARGFRALEPLLADCAGSCCVGDSVTLADCCLVPQIFNANRFGVDMSQFPTISRVGAHLDTLEPFKAAHPTKQPDCPEELR
;
A
#
# COMPACT_ATOMS: atom_id res chain seq x y z
N MET A 1 11.82 2.60 14.02
CA MET A 1 11.63 2.81 12.58
C MET A 1 10.83 1.69 11.96
N VAL A 2 11.36 0.47 11.77
CA VAL A 2 10.60 -0.65 11.14
C VAL A 2 9.22 -0.88 11.79
N ARG A 3 9.17 -1.04 13.12
CA ARG A 3 7.90 -1.25 13.85
C ARG A 3 6.90 -0.11 13.64
N GLU A 4 7.37 1.13 13.66
CA GLU A 4 6.52 2.32 13.51
C GLU A 4 5.90 2.39 12.12
N ILE A 5 6.67 2.12 11.07
CA ILE A 5 6.17 2.03 9.70
C ILE A 5 5.13 0.90 9.58
N CYS A 6 5.41 -0.26 10.19
CA CYS A 6 4.47 -1.38 10.19
C CYS A 6 3.14 -1.01 10.88
N GLU A 7 3.18 -0.34 12.02
CA GLU A 7 1.96 0.12 12.71
C GLU A 7 1.23 1.21 11.94
N LEU A 8 1.96 2.16 11.33
CA LEU A 8 1.33 3.20 10.53
C LEU A 8 0.55 2.57 9.38
N ILE A 9 1.12 1.59 8.67
CA ILE A 9 0.45 0.90 7.57
C ILE A 9 -0.64 -0.05 8.07
N GLY A 10 -0.25 -1.01 8.91
CA GLY A 10 -1.08 -2.14 9.33
C GLY A 10 -2.19 -1.78 10.31
N SER A 11 -2.01 -0.71 11.10
CA SER A 11 -3.01 -0.24 12.06
C SER A 11 -3.62 1.11 11.64
N GLY A 12 -2.84 2.00 11.01
CA GLY A 12 -3.28 3.36 10.67
C GLY A 12 -3.90 3.53 9.27
N ILE A 13 -3.51 2.72 8.28
CA ILE A 13 -4.00 2.86 6.90
C ILE A 13 -4.93 1.71 6.53
N GLN A 14 -4.40 0.49 6.55
CA GLN A 14 -5.08 -0.69 6.01
C GLN A 14 -6.45 -0.94 6.66
N PRO A 15 -6.62 -0.86 8.00
CA PRO A 15 -7.92 -1.17 8.61
C PRO A 15 -9.01 -0.17 8.23
N VAL A 16 -8.65 1.09 7.94
CA VAL A 16 -9.61 2.14 7.56
C VAL A 16 -10.18 1.88 6.17
N GLN A 17 -9.43 1.21 5.30
CA GLN A 17 -9.82 0.88 3.93
C GLN A 17 -10.00 -0.62 3.71
N ASN A 18 -10.02 -1.46 4.75
CA ASN A 18 -10.13 -2.89 4.55
C ASN A 18 -11.47 -3.29 3.89
N LEU A 19 -11.54 -4.51 3.35
CA LEU A 19 -12.71 -4.96 2.60
C LEU A 19 -14.02 -4.92 3.41
N ALA A 20 -13.98 -5.20 4.71
CA ALA A 20 -15.16 -5.16 5.56
C ALA A 20 -15.69 -3.73 5.71
N VAL A 21 -14.80 -2.77 5.97
CA VAL A 21 -15.14 -1.34 6.06
C VAL A 21 -15.65 -0.83 4.71
N LEU A 22 -14.96 -1.14 3.61
CA LEU A 22 -15.37 -0.73 2.27
C LEU A 22 -16.75 -1.28 1.87
N LYS A 23 -17.03 -2.55 2.20
CA LYS A 23 -18.36 -3.14 1.99
C LYS A 23 -19.43 -2.40 2.80
N LYS A 24 -19.12 -2.01 4.04
CA LYS A 24 -20.04 -1.24 4.87
C LYS A 24 -20.29 0.17 4.32
N VAL A 25 -19.25 0.86 3.86
CA VAL A 25 -19.38 2.17 3.20
C VAL A 25 -20.24 2.07 1.95
N ALA A 26 -20.00 1.07 1.09
CA ALA A 26 -20.82 0.85 -0.10
C ALA A 26 -22.29 0.56 0.24
N ALA A 27 -22.55 -0.23 1.27
CA ALA A 27 -23.92 -0.52 1.71
C ALA A 27 -24.67 0.72 2.25
N LEU A 28 -23.94 1.70 2.80
CA LEU A 28 -24.53 2.93 3.36
C LEU A 28 -24.64 4.07 2.35
N ALA A 29 -23.69 4.19 1.42
CA ALA A 29 -23.53 5.38 0.59
C ALA A 29 -23.18 5.07 -0.89
N GLY A 30 -23.20 3.80 -1.30
CA GLY A 30 -22.92 3.37 -2.67
C GLY A 30 -21.44 3.19 -3.01
N ASP A 31 -21.17 2.59 -4.16
CA ASP A 31 -19.81 2.22 -4.58
C ASP A 31 -18.91 3.43 -4.84
N GLU A 32 -19.46 4.57 -5.23
CA GLU A 32 -18.66 5.78 -5.45
C GLU A 32 -18.10 6.32 -4.12
N ALA A 33 -18.94 6.34 -3.07
CA ALA A 33 -18.48 6.69 -1.73
C ALA A 33 -17.42 5.72 -1.20
N LYS A 34 -17.54 4.42 -1.50
CA LYS A 34 -16.51 3.41 -1.18
C LYS A 34 -15.19 3.69 -1.88
N LYS A 35 -15.21 4.03 -3.18
CA LYS A 35 -13.98 4.37 -3.93
C LYS A 35 -13.33 5.61 -3.32
N GLN A 36 -14.10 6.68 -3.13
CA GLN A 36 -13.61 7.92 -2.52
C GLN A 36 -13.03 7.69 -1.12
N TRP A 37 -13.72 6.89 -0.30
CA TRP A 37 -13.25 6.55 1.05
C TRP A 37 -11.90 5.82 1.02
N GLY A 38 -11.76 4.81 0.15
CA GLY A 38 -10.50 4.09 -0.03
C GLY A 38 -9.37 5.04 -0.48
N HIS A 39 -9.62 5.85 -1.50
CA HIS A 39 -8.68 6.86 -1.98
C HIS A 39 -8.20 7.79 -0.85
N ASP A 40 -9.13 8.41 -0.12
CA ASP A 40 -8.79 9.41 0.90
C ASP A 40 -8.14 8.82 2.14
N ALA A 41 -8.54 7.62 2.54
CA ALA A 41 -7.89 6.90 3.63
C ALA A 41 -6.42 6.62 3.30
N ILE A 42 -6.14 6.12 2.09
CA ILE A 42 -4.79 5.81 1.65
C ILE A 42 -3.96 7.08 1.47
N ALA A 43 -4.49 8.09 0.77
CA ALA A 43 -3.78 9.35 0.52
C ALA A 43 -3.42 10.07 1.83
N ARG A 44 -4.32 10.09 2.83
CA ARG A 44 -3.98 10.61 4.18
C ARG A 44 -2.88 9.80 4.84
N GLY A 45 -2.96 8.48 4.77
CA GLY A 45 -1.94 7.57 5.29
C GLY A 45 -0.56 7.80 4.68
N PHE A 46 -0.50 7.92 3.36
CA PHE A 46 0.75 8.17 2.64
C PHE A 46 1.32 9.55 2.90
N ARG A 47 0.48 10.58 3.09
CA ARG A 47 0.96 11.90 3.56
C ARG A 47 1.67 11.83 4.91
N ALA A 48 1.27 10.91 5.79
CA ALA A 48 1.95 10.71 7.07
C ALA A 48 3.21 9.82 6.95
N LEU A 49 3.16 8.81 6.07
CA LEU A 49 4.24 7.83 5.89
C LEU A 49 5.43 8.37 5.09
N GLU A 50 5.17 9.19 4.07
CA GLU A 50 6.18 9.73 3.16
C GLU A 50 7.34 10.44 3.89
N PRO A 51 7.12 11.40 4.81
CA PRO A 51 8.24 12.03 5.54
C PRO A 51 8.99 11.05 6.44
N LEU A 52 8.31 10.08 7.06
CA LEU A 52 8.95 9.06 7.88
C LEU A 52 9.90 8.19 7.04
N LEU A 53 9.49 7.83 5.82
CA LEU A 53 10.35 7.09 4.89
C LEU A 53 11.47 7.97 4.33
N ALA A 54 11.21 9.26 4.08
CA ALA A 54 12.25 10.18 3.60
C ALA A 54 13.45 10.26 4.55
N ASP A 55 13.23 10.08 5.85
CA ASP A 55 14.27 10.12 6.89
C ASP A 55 15.09 8.81 7.00
N CYS A 56 14.55 7.66 6.60
CA CYS A 56 15.19 6.36 6.86
C CYS A 56 15.35 5.42 5.66
N ALA A 57 14.70 5.70 4.53
CA ALA A 57 14.72 4.81 3.38
C ALA A 57 16.05 4.86 2.62
N GLY A 58 16.69 3.71 2.44
CA GLY A 58 17.71 3.49 1.43
C GLY A 58 17.05 2.94 0.17
N SER A 59 17.55 1.84 -0.37
CA SER A 59 16.85 1.09 -1.42
C SER A 59 15.52 0.49 -0.96
N CYS A 60 15.40 0.16 0.33
CA CYS A 60 14.21 -0.37 1.00
C CYS A 60 13.62 0.67 1.98
N CYS A 61 12.51 0.34 2.65
CA CYS A 61 11.85 1.22 3.61
C CYS A 61 12.77 1.72 4.73
N VAL A 62 13.72 0.88 5.17
CA VAL A 62 14.71 1.21 6.20
C VAL A 62 16.09 0.72 5.74
N GLY A 63 16.93 1.64 5.30
CA GLY A 63 18.25 1.31 4.72
C GLY A 63 18.14 0.47 3.44
N ASP A 64 19.13 -0.38 3.19
CA ASP A 64 19.31 -1.08 1.91
C ASP A 64 18.94 -2.56 1.93
N SER A 65 18.27 -3.03 2.99
CA SER A 65 17.86 -4.42 3.16
C SER A 65 16.37 -4.52 3.42
N VAL A 66 15.75 -5.57 2.87
CA VAL A 66 14.32 -5.84 3.07
C VAL A 66 14.04 -6.08 4.55
N THR A 67 12.98 -5.43 5.03
CA THR A 67 12.45 -5.54 6.40
C THR A 67 10.96 -5.85 6.37
N LEU A 68 10.36 -6.01 7.55
CA LEU A 68 8.90 -6.16 7.66
C LEU A 68 8.13 -4.94 7.12
N ALA A 69 8.74 -3.74 7.15
CA ALA A 69 8.10 -2.53 6.63
C ALA A 69 7.82 -2.65 5.12
N ASP A 70 8.72 -3.27 4.36
CA ASP A 70 8.58 -3.50 2.92
C ASP A 70 7.44 -4.48 2.62
N CYS A 71 7.31 -5.53 3.45
CA CYS A 71 6.21 -6.48 3.38
C CYS A 71 4.85 -5.82 3.65
N CYS A 72 4.80 -4.75 4.44
CA CYS A 72 3.59 -3.95 4.64
C CYS A 72 3.38 -2.92 3.51
N LEU A 73 4.45 -2.31 3.00
CA LEU A 73 4.38 -1.22 2.02
C LEU A 73 3.87 -1.69 0.66
N VAL A 74 4.45 -2.76 0.10
CA VAL A 74 4.14 -3.22 -1.27
C VAL A 74 2.64 -3.50 -1.49
N PRO A 75 1.94 -4.29 -0.65
CA PRO A 75 0.50 -4.48 -0.82
C PRO A 75 -0.29 -3.18 -0.59
N GLN A 76 0.23 -2.25 0.20
CA GLN A 76 -0.42 -0.95 0.40
C GLN A 76 -0.27 -0.01 -0.80
N ILE A 77 0.86 -0.05 -1.52
CA ILE A 77 1.03 0.63 -2.82
C ILE A 77 0.06 0.03 -3.86
N PHE A 78 -0.09 -1.29 -3.89
CA PHE A 78 -1.07 -1.94 -4.76
C PHE A 78 -2.50 -1.42 -4.50
N ASN A 79 -2.90 -1.27 -3.23
CA ASN A 79 -4.18 -0.65 -2.88
C ASN A 79 -4.27 0.80 -3.35
N ALA A 80 -3.21 1.60 -3.18
CA ALA A 80 -3.18 3.00 -3.61
C ALA A 80 -3.46 3.12 -5.13
N ASN A 81 -2.79 2.30 -5.94
CA ASN A 81 -3.02 2.23 -7.38
C ASN A 81 -4.45 1.80 -7.72
N ARG A 82 -4.97 0.78 -7.02
CA ARG A 82 -6.35 0.29 -7.21
C ARG A 82 -7.41 1.36 -6.92
N PHE A 83 -7.16 2.25 -5.96
CA PHE A 83 -8.06 3.35 -5.60
C PHE A 83 -7.72 4.66 -6.32
N GLY A 84 -6.79 4.67 -7.27
CA GLY A 84 -6.47 5.83 -8.09
C GLY A 84 -5.79 6.97 -7.31
N VAL A 85 -5.05 6.64 -6.25
CA VAL A 85 -4.24 7.63 -5.52
C VAL A 85 -3.11 8.12 -6.44
N ASP A 86 -2.95 9.44 -6.53
CA ASP A 86 -1.85 10.05 -7.28
C ASP A 86 -0.52 9.86 -6.54
N MET A 87 0.24 8.86 -6.99
CA MET A 87 1.52 8.47 -6.41
C MET A 87 2.65 9.47 -6.67
N SER A 88 2.48 10.43 -7.59
CA SER A 88 3.49 11.47 -7.83
C SER A 88 3.72 12.38 -6.62
N GLN A 89 2.75 12.44 -5.70
CA GLN A 89 2.84 13.15 -4.42
C GLN A 89 3.75 12.44 -3.40
N PHE A 90 4.12 11.17 -3.64
CA PHE A 90 4.85 10.33 -2.70
C PHE A 90 6.11 9.74 -3.34
N PRO A 91 7.14 10.58 -3.62
CA PRO A 91 8.31 10.17 -4.38
C PRO A 91 9.17 9.10 -3.69
N THR A 92 9.28 9.11 -2.36
CA THR A 92 10.04 8.13 -1.58
C THR A 92 9.33 6.79 -1.57
N ILE A 93 8.03 6.77 -1.27
CA ILE A 93 7.20 5.56 -1.36
C ILE A 93 7.30 4.96 -2.77
N SER A 94 7.15 5.79 -3.80
CA SER A 94 7.20 5.35 -5.21
C SER A 94 8.56 4.77 -5.58
N ARG A 95 9.66 5.40 -5.17
CA ARG A 95 11.03 4.92 -5.42
C ARG A 95 11.30 3.58 -4.73
N VAL A 96 10.92 3.44 -3.46
CA VAL A 96 11.08 2.19 -2.70
C VAL A 96 10.23 1.09 -3.34
N GLY A 97 8.96 1.35 -3.63
CA GLY A 97 8.07 0.40 -4.31
C GLY A 97 8.64 -0.08 -5.64
N ALA A 98 9.11 0.84 -6.48
CA ALA A 98 9.73 0.50 -7.77
C ALA A 98 10.98 -0.38 -7.61
N HIS A 99 11.80 -0.17 -6.58
CA HIS A 99 12.93 -1.06 -6.28
C HIS A 99 12.45 -2.46 -5.86
N LEU A 100 11.51 -2.54 -4.92
CA LEU A 100 11.00 -3.82 -4.40
C LEU A 100 10.31 -4.65 -5.48
N ASP A 101 9.61 -4.02 -6.42
CA ASP A 101 8.99 -4.67 -7.58
C ASP A 101 10.01 -5.32 -8.53
N THR A 102 11.30 -4.96 -8.45
CA THR A 102 12.36 -5.64 -9.22
C THR A 102 12.78 -6.98 -8.62
N LEU A 103 12.52 -7.20 -7.33
CA LEU A 103 13.01 -8.37 -6.60
C LEU A 103 12.07 -9.57 -6.81
N GLU A 104 12.66 -10.74 -7.09
CA GLU A 104 11.89 -11.97 -7.38
C GLU A 104 10.88 -12.36 -6.28
N PRO A 105 11.20 -12.25 -4.97
CA PRO A 105 10.21 -12.57 -3.93
C PRO A 105 8.93 -11.73 -4.01
N PHE A 106 9.03 -10.44 -4.36
CA PHE A 106 7.86 -9.56 -4.47
C PHE A 106 7.08 -9.81 -5.76
N LYS A 107 7.78 -10.06 -6.88
CA LYS A 107 7.13 -10.49 -8.14
C LYS A 107 6.33 -11.78 -7.98
N ALA A 108 6.93 -12.78 -7.33
CA ALA A 108 6.29 -14.07 -7.07
C ALA A 108 5.10 -13.94 -6.12
N ALA A 109 5.12 -12.98 -5.20
CA ALA A 109 4.04 -12.68 -4.27
C ALA A 109 2.93 -11.79 -4.85
N HIS A 110 3.09 -11.28 -6.09
CA HIS A 110 2.08 -10.41 -6.71
C HIS A 110 0.73 -11.15 -6.81
N PRO A 111 -0.42 -10.47 -6.58
CA PRO A 111 -1.74 -11.12 -6.62
C PRO A 111 -2.02 -11.90 -7.91
N THR A 112 -1.52 -11.42 -9.05
CA THR A 112 -1.71 -12.09 -10.35
C THR A 112 -0.89 -13.36 -10.55
N LYS A 113 0.05 -13.63 -9.64
CA LYS A 113 0.89 -14.85 -9.65
C LYS A 113 0.41 -15.92 -8.68
N GLN A 114 -0.69 -15.67 -7.96
CA GLN A 114 -1.22 -16.62 -6.98
C GLN A 114 -2.11 -17.68 -7.65
N PRO A 115 -2.16 -18.91 -7.11
CA PRO A 115 -2.98 -19.99 -7.68
C PRO A 115 -4.47 -19.64 -7.79
N ASP A 116 -4.97 -18.85 -6.84
CA ASP A 116 -6.35 -18.39 -6.71
C ASP A 116 -6.65 -17.10 -7.48
N CYS A 117 -5.68 -16.55 -8.23
CA CYS A 117 -5.93 -15.42 -9.12
C CYS A 117 -7.01 -15.80 -10.15
N PRO A 118 -8.10 -15.01 -10.29
CA PRO A 118 -9.09 -15.20 -11.34
C PRO A 118 -8.42 -15.22 -12.73
N GLU A 119 -8.90 -16.07 -13.62
CA GLU A 119 -8.26 -16.30 -14.93
C GLU A 119 -8.25 -15.02 -15.78
N GLU A 120 -9.22 -14.12 -15.59
CA GLU A 120 -9.30 -12.84 -16.29
C GLU A 120 -8.24 -11.82 -15.82
N LEU A 121 -7.58 -12.08 -14.68
CA LEU A 121 -6.59 -11.20 -14.06
C LEU A 121 -5.17 -11.79 -14.05
N ARG A 122 -4.97 -13.01 -14.58
CA ARG A 122 -3.65 -13.67 -14.64
C ARG A 122 -2.69 -13.02 -15.63
#